data_AF-A0A3N5ILY4-F1
#
_entry.id   AF-A0A3N5ILY4-F1
#
_cell.length_a   1.000
_cell.length_b   1.000
_cell.length_c   1.000
_cell.angle_alpha   90.00
_cell.angle_beta   90.00
_cell.angle_gamma   90.00
#
_symmetry.space_group_name_H-M   'P 1'
#
loop_
_entity.id
_entity.type
_entity.pdbx_description
1 polymer ?
#
loop_
_entity_poly.entity_id
_entity_poly.type
_entity_poly.pdbx_seq_one_letter_code
_entity_poly.pdbx_strand_id
1 'polypeptide(L)'
;ERTVVRLNKALLTGGGVESIFSKTREVQGVKVLVSTAPTGEAKELRDLADSLRDRLGSGIVILGGVQGEKVLLVAVVTKDLLPRFHAGKIVKRLAQALGGDGGGRPDMAQAGGNQPALLEKTLRGVYDWIGS
;
A
#
# COMPACT_ATOMS: atom_id res chain seq x y z
N GLU A 1 3.81 -0.01 19.01
CA GLU A 1 3.74 -1.47 18.78
C GLU A 1 2.37 -2.12 19.01
N ARG A 2 1.63 -1.84 20.11
CA ARG A 2 0.32 -2.49 20.38
C ARG A 2 -0.70 -2.36 19.24
N THR A 3 -0.74 -1.20 18.57
CA THR A 3 -1.68 -0.94 17.47
C THR A 3 -1.36 -1.73 16.20
N VAL A 4 -0.08 -1.81 15.81
CA VAL A 4 0.35 -2.57 14.62
C VAL A 4 0.11 -4.06 14.83
N VAL A 5 0.38 -4.57 16.04
CA VAL A 5 0.08 -5.96 16.39
C VAL A 5 -1.43 -6.23 16.30
N ARG A 6 -2.27 -5.30 16.74
CA ARG A 6 -3.73 -5.39 16.60
C ARG A 6 -4.18 -5.36 15.14
N LEU A 7 -3.63 -4.47 14.31
CA LEU A 7 -3.95 -4.36 12.89
C LEU A 7 -3.51 -5.59 12.11
N ASN A 8 -2.31 -6.09 12.39
CA ASN A 8 -1.85 -7.38 11.91
C ASN A 8 -2.87 -8.44 12.32
N LYS A 9 -3.30 -8.50 13.58
CA LYS A 9 -4.33 -9.44 14.08
C LYS A 9 -5.71 -9.28 13.42
N ALA A 10 -6.13 -8.07 13.09
CA ALA A 10 -7.38 -7.82 12.36
C ALA A 10 -7.27 -8.31 10.90
N LEU A 11 -6.10 -8.19 10.29
CA LEU A 11 -5.78 -8.86 9.02
C LEU A 11 -5.69 -10.39 9.22
N LEU A 12 -5.28 -10.88 10.41
CA LEU A 12 -5.24 -12.31 10.75
C LEU A 12 -6.63 -12.94 10.81
N THR A 13 -7.67 -12.23 11.27
CA THR A 13 -9.03 -12.78 11.39
C THR A 13 -9.70 -13.11 10.04
N GLY A 14 -9.09 -12.71 8.92
CA GLY A 14 -9.48 -13.11 7.56
C GLY A 14 -8.49 -14.03 6.82
N GLY A 15 -7.41 -14.52 7.47
CA GLY A 15 -6.49 -15.49 6.85
C GLY A 15 -5.01 -15.39 7.24
N GLY A 16 -4.53 -14.31 7.87
CA GLY A 16 -3.15 -14.22 8.33
C GLY A 16 -2.29 -13.15 7.65
N VAL A 17 -1.17 -12.77 8.28
CA VAL A 17 -0.09 -12.00 7.63
C VAL A 17 0.52 -12.85 6.51
N GLU A 18 0.58 -14.17 6.69
CA GLU A 18 0.90 -15.15 5.65
C GLU A 18 -0.10 -15.14 4.47
N SER A 19 -1.40 -14.94 4.70
CA SER A 19 -2.38 -14.77 3.61
C SER A 19 -2.34 -13.40 2.95
N ILE A 20 -1.68 -12.41 3.55
CA ILE A 20 -1.40 -11.14 2.88
C ILE A 20 -0.15 -11.29 2.00
N PHE A 21 0.81 -12.11 2.44
CA PHE A 21 1.94 -12.48 1.60
C PHE A 21 1.55 -13.35 0.42
N SER A 22 0.44 -14.11 0.47
CA SER A 22 -0.10 -14.78 -0.73
C SER A 22 -0.66 -13.79 -1.77
N LYS A 23 -0.95 -12.54 -1.39
CA LYS A 23 -1.24 -11.44 -2.34
C LYS A 23 0.03 -10.77 -2.88
N THR A 24 1.21 -11.14 -2.38
CA THR A 24 2.47 -10.70 -2.99
C THR A 24 2.56 -11.29 -4.37
N ARG A 25 2.81 -10.45 -5.37
CA ARG A 25 3.12 -10.89 -6.73
C ARG A 25 4.52 -10.47 -7.09
N GLU A 26 5.22 -11.31 -7.81
CA GLU A 26 6.48 -10.95 -8.42
C GLU A 26 6.22 -10.38 -9.81
N VAL A 27 6.72 -9.18 -10.05
CA VAL A 27 6.56 -8.45 -11.31
C VAL A 27 7.95 -8.01 -11.75
N GLN A 28 8.46 -8.55 -12.86
CA GLN A 28 9.82 -8.29 -13.37
C GLN A 28 10.93 -8.44 -12.30
N GLY A 29 10.85 -9.49 -11.46
CA GLY A 29 11.82 -9.72 -10.39
C GLY A 29 11.62 -8.85 -9.14
N VAL A 30 10.51 -8.09 -9.05
CA VAL A 30 10.19 -7.22 -7.93
C VAL A 30 8.98 -7.77 -7.18
N LYS A 31 9.10 -7.97 -5.86
CA LYS A 31 7.96 -8.34 -5.02
C LYS A 31 7.06 -7.13 -4.79
N VAL A 32 5.79 -7.27 -5.11
CA VAL A 32 4.78 -6.21 -4.97
C VAL A 32 3.63 -6.74 -4.13
N LEU A 33 3.36 -6.07 -3.02
CA LEU A 33 2.25 -6.37 -2.12
C LEU A 33 1.25 -5.22 -2.15
N VAL A 34 0.01 -5.53 -2.53
CA VAL A 34 -1.07 -4.55 -2.63
C VAL A 34 -2.28 -5.06 -1.87
N SER A 35 -2.82 -4.25 -0.95
CA SER A 35 -4.04 -4.63 -0.22
C SER A 35 -4.79 -3.42 0.32
N THR A 36 -6.08 -3.62 0.59
CA THR A 36 -6.82 -2.74 1.51
C THR A 36 -6.44 -3.04 2.96
N ALA A 37 -6.58 -2.05 3.83
CA ALA A 37 -6.35 -2.15 5.27
C ALA A 37 -7.66 -1.84 6.03
N PRO A 38 -7.89 -2.46 7.21
CA PRO A 38 -9.09 -2.25 8.02
C PRO A 38 -9.05 -0.94 8.82
N THR A 39 -8.25 0.03 8.39
CA THR A 39 -8.06 1.33 9.04
C THR A 39 -8.13 2.44 8.02
N GLY A 40 -8.75 3.54 8.41
CA GLY A 40 -8.80 4.79 7.67
C GLY A 40 -7.87 5.85 8.27
N GLU A 41 -6.93 5.47 9.13
CA GLU A 41 -6.02 6.41 9.80
C GLU A 41 -4.62 6.39 9.17
N ALA A 42 -4.10 7.57 8.82
CA ALA A 42 -2.81 7.70 8.12
C ALA A 42 -1.63 7.12 8.91
N LYS A 43 -1.62 7.28 10.24
CA LYS A 43 -0.55 6.75 11.09
C LYS A 43 -0.59 5.22 11.12
N GLU A 44 -1.76 4.66 11.36
CA GLU A 44 -1.94 3.20 11.40
C GLU A 44 -1.60 2.54 10.07
N LEU A 45 -2.01 3.15 8.95
CA LEU A 45 -1.71 2.67 7.61
C LEU A 45 -0.20 2.72 7.31
N ARG A 46 0.47 3.78 7.75
CA ARG A 46 1.93 3.92 7.62
C ARG A 46 2.66 2.83 8.40
N ASP A 47 2.33 2.69 9.69
CA ASP A 47 2.99 1.73 10.57
C ASP A 47 2.78 0.28 10.08
N LEU A 48 1.62 -0.01 9.50
CA LEU A 48 1.32 -1.30 8.88
C LEU A 48 2.16 -1.53 7.60
N ALA A 49 2.21 -0.55 6.70
CA ALA A 49 3.00 -0.67 5.46
C ALA A 49 4.49 -0.86 5.76
N ASP A 50 5.01 -0.16 6.77
CA ASP A 50 6.39 -0.30 7.25
C ASP A 50 6.66 -1.73 7.77
N SER A 51 5.77 -2.26 8.61
CA SER A 51 5.89 -3.62 9.15
C SER A 51 5.81 -4.70 8.06
N LEU A 52 4.97 -4.51 7.03
CA LEU A 52 4.88 -5.43 5.90
C LEU A 52 6.12 -5.35 5.01
N ARG A 53 6.67 -4.16 4.78
CA ARG A 53 7.94 -3.98 4.06
C ARG A 53 9.06 -4.74 4.76
N ASP A 54 9.20 -4.57 6.08
CA ASP A 54 10.28 -5.20 6.85
C ASP A 54 10.22 -6.73 6.79
N ARG A 55 9.00 -7.29 6.78
CA ARG A 55 8.78 -8.73 6.60
C ARG A 55 9.01 -9.19 5.15
N LEU A 56 8.74 -8.34 4.16
CA LEU A 56 8.96 -8.65 2.74
C LEU A 56 10.46 -8.65 2.38
N GLY A 57 11.26 -7.87 3.10
CA GLY A 57 12.70 -7.72 2.92
C GLY A 57 13.05 -6.75 1.78
N SER A 58 12.73 -7.14 0.54
CA SER A 58 12.87 -6.31 -0.66
C SER A 58 11.55 -6.32 -1.44
N GLY A 59 11.04 -5.14 -1.80
CA GLY A 59 9.80 -5.01 -2.56
C GLY A 59 9.09 -3.66 -2.42
N ILE A 60 7.88 -3.63 -2.95
CA ILE A 60 6.97 -2.49 -2.93
C ILE A 60 5.72 -2.89 -2.16
N VAL A 61 5.33 -2.11 -1.17
CA VAL A 61 4.10 -2.29 -0.39
C VAL A 61 3.18 -1.10 -0.63
N ILE A 62 1.94 -1.37 -1.04
CA ILE A 62 0.92 -0.34 -1.27
C ILE A 62 -0.34 -0.73 -0.50
N LEU A 63 -0.77 0.15 0.41
CA LEU A 63 -1.97 -0.04 1.20
C LEU A 63 -2.98 1.07 0.97
N GLY A 64 -4.26 0.70 0.96
CA GLY A 64 -5.39 1.63 0.91
C GLY A 64 -6.35 1.45 2.09
N GLY A 65 -6.72 2.56 2.72
CA GLY A 65 -7.69 2.62 3.80
C GLY A 65 -8.87 3.53 3.44
N VAL A 66 -10.03 3.30 4.06
CA VAL A 66 -11.22 4.15 3.87
C VAL A 66 -11.66 4.71 5.23
N GLN A 67 -11.93 6.01 5.26
CA GLN A 67 -12.50 6.72 6.40
C GLN A 67 -13.70 7.55 5.93
N GLY A 68 -14.91 7.02 6.10
CA GLY A 68 -16.12 7.64 5.52
C GLY A 68 -16.00 7.73 4.00
N GLU A 69 -16.08 8.94 3.45
CA GLU A 69 -15.95 9.19 2.00
C GLU A 69 -14.50 9.40 1.55
N LYS A 70 -13.53 9.38 2.47
CA LYS A 70 -12.12 9.60 2.16
C LYS A 70 -11.39 8.28 1.99
N VAL A 71 -10.50 8.26 1.01
CA VAL A 71 -9.50 7.22 0.82
C VAL A 71 -8.16 7.74 1.29
N LEU A 72 -7.40 6.89 1.98
CA LEU A 72 -5.99 7.11 2.29
C LEU A 72 -5.15 6.04 1.61
N LEU A 73 -4.01 6.45 1.07
CA LEU A 73 -3.04 5.58 0.43
C LEU A 73 -1.67 5.75 1.08
N VAL A 74 -0.96 4.64 1.25
CA VAL A 74 0.46 4.62 1.60
C VAL A 74 1.18 3.73 0.60
N ALA A 75 2.31 4.18 0.08
CA ALA A 75 3.27 3.31 -0.60
C ALA A 75 4.62 3.38 0.10
N VAL A 76 5.29 2.23 0.17
CA VAL A 76 6.64 2.07 0.69
C VAL A 76 7.45 1.27 -0.32
N VAL A 77 8.64 1.75 -0.65
CA VAL A 77 9.58 1.14 -1.60
C VAL A 77 10.89 0.87 -0.86
N THR A 78 11.42 -0.35 -0.97
CA THR A 78 12.72 -0.68 -0.35
C THR A 78 13.88 0.02 -1.04
N LYS A 79 14.97 0.23 -0.30
CA LYS A 79 16.11 1.06 -0.73
C LYS A 79 16.75 0.61 -2.05
N ASP A 80 16.83 -0.70 -2.24
CA ASP A 80 17.36 -1.35 -3.45
C ASP A 80 16.51 -1.08 -4.71
N LEU A 81 15.24 -0.72 -4.53
CA LEU A 81 14.30 -0.46 -5.61
C LEU A 81 14.13 1.03 -5.94
N LEU A 82 14.66 1.94 -5.12
CA LEU A 82 14.56 3.39 -5.33
C LEU A 82 15.12 3.91 -6.67
N PRO A 83 16.17 3.31 -7.27
CA PRO A 83 16.63 3.73 -8.60
C PRO A 83 15.60 3.47 -9.70
N ARG A 84 14.67 2.54 -9.48
CA ARG A 84 13.64 2.12 -10.46
C ARG A 84 12.25 2.66 -10.12
N PHE A 85 11.94 2.78 -8.83
CA PHE A 85 10.59 3.11 -8.34
C PHE A 85 10.62 4.26 -7.34
N HIS A 86 9.55 5.06 -7.35
CA HIS A 86 9.41 6.20 -6.45
C HIS A 86 8.03 6.18 -5.79
N ALA A 87 7.98 5.98 -4.47
CA ALA A 87 6.74 5.88 -3.69
C ALA A 87 5.80 7.08 -3.95
N GLY A 88 6.34 8.31 -3.94
CA GLY A 88 5.59 9.52 -4.28
C GLY A 88 4.88 9.49 -5.64
N LYS A 89 5.52 8.97 -6.68
CA LYS A 89 4.90 8.85 -8.02
C LYS A 89 3.83 7.77 -8.05
N ILE A 90 4.08 6.65 -7.36
CA ILE A 90 3.14 5.53 -7.23
C ILE A 90 1.82 6.01 -6.58
N VAL A 91 1.90 6.63 -5.40
CA VAL A 91 0.67 7.08 -4.70
C VAL A 91 -0.04 8.20 -5.45
N LYS A 92 0.69 9.09 -6.13
CA LYS A 92 0.08 10.17 -6.91
C LYS A 92 -0.78 9.62 -8.05
N ARG A 93 -0.26 8.65 -8.80
CA ARG A 93 -1.02 7.98 -9.87
C ARG A 93 -2.29 7.33 -9.35
N LEU A 94 -2.21 6.65 -8.21
CA LEU A 94 -3.36 5.98 -7.60
C LEU A 94 -4.38 6.98 -7.06
N ALA A 95 -3.92 8.07 -6.42
CA ALA A 95 -4.78 9.12 -5.90
C ALA A 95 -5.56 9.83 -7.01
N GLN A 96 -4.93 10.10 -8.15
CA GLN A 96 -5.59 10.69 -9.32
C GLN A 96 -6.74 9.80 -9.83
N ALA A 97 -6.56 8.47 -9.83
CA ALA A 97 -7.62 7.52 -10.18
C ALA A 97 -8.75 7.45 -9.14
N LEU A 98 -8.56 8.06 -7.97
CA LEU A 98 -9.51 8.10 -6.86
C LEU A 98 -10.02 9.52 -6.57
N GLY A 99 -9.85 10.45 -7.53
CA GLY A 99 -10.32 11.83 -7.42
C GLY A 99 -9.54 12.70 -6.45
N GLY A 100 -8.29 12.35 -6.11
CA GLY A 100 -7.46 13.12 -5.19
C GLY A 100 -6.02 13.31 -5.66
N ASP A 101 -5.15 13.64 -4.71
CA ASP A 101 -3.75 13.95 -4.95
C ASP A 101 -2.88 13.52 -3.75
N GLY A 102 -1.56 13.57 -3.95
CA GLY A 102 -0.59 13.34 -2.89
C GLY A 102 0.83 13.21 -3.41
N GLY A 103 1.69 12.68 -2.54
CA GLY A 103 3.11 12.56 -2.83
C GLY A 103 3.92 12.25 -1.57
N GLY A 104 5.22 12.45 -1.68
CA GLY A 104 6.15 12.19 -0.59
C GLY A 104 7.51 11.82 -1.10
N ARG A 105 8.29 11.19 -0.23
CA ARG A 105 9.67 10.81 -0.51
C ARG A 105 9.73 9.62 -1.48
N PRO A 106 10.90 9.32 -2.06
CA PRO A 106 11.09 8.14 -2.90
C PRO A 106 10.82 6.82 -2.18
N ASP A 107 11.15 6.73 -0.89
CA ASP A 107 11.06 5.53 -0.05
C ASP A 107 9.68 5.32 0.56
N MET A 108 8.97 6.41 0.86
CA MET A 108 7.64 6.36 1.44
C MET A 108 6.84 7.59 1.09
N ALA A 109 5.57 7.38 0.73
CA ALA A 109 4.67 8.45 0.36
C ALA A 109 3.22 8.17 0.76
N GLN A 110 2.45 9.24 0.78
CA GLN A 110 1.04 9.23 1.16
C GLN A 110 0.20 10.05 0.20
N ALA A 111 -1.04 9.61 0.01
CA ALA A 111 -2.00 10.34 -0.78
C ALA A 111 -3.42 10.13 -0.27
N GLY A 112 -4.34 10.97 -0.75
CA GLY A 112 -5.76 10.87 -0.44
C GLY A 112 -6.61 10.86 -1.70
N GLY A 113 -7.85 10.40 -1.55
CA GLY A 113 -8.89 10.44 -2.58
C GLY A 113 -10.28 10.55 -1.96
N ASN A 114 -11.30 10.71 -2.79
CA ASN A 114 -12.70 10.83 -2.38
C ASN A 114 -13.63 9.82 -3.10
N GLN A 115 -13.05 8.84 -3.78
CA GLN A 115 -13.79 7.80 -4.51
C GLN A 115 -13.54 6.40 -3.91
N PRO A 116 -14.02 6.11 -2.68
CA PRO A 116 -13.76 4.83 -2.02
C PRO A 116 -14.30 3.63 -2.79
N ALA A 117 -15.39 3.79 -3.55
CA ALA A 117 -15.95 2.76 -4.41
C ALA A 117 -14.98 2.27 -5.51
N LEU A 118 -13.98 3.08 -5.88
CA LEU A 118 -12.99 2.72 -6.89
C LEU A 118 -11.72 2.12 -6.30
N LEU A 119 -11.52 2.16 -4.97
CA LEU A 119 -10.27 1.77 -4.31
C LEU A 119 -9.82 0.37 -4.71
N GLU A 120 -10.70 -0.63 -4.57
CA GLU A 120 -10.34 -2.02 -4.85
C GLU A 120 -10.00 -2.25 -6.33
N LYS A 121 -10.70 -1.58 -7.25
CA LYS A 121 -10.40 -1.63 -8.69
C LYS A 121 -9.05 -0.99 -8.97
N THR A 122 -8.78 0.18 -8.40
CA THR A 122 -7.53 0.93 -8.58
C THR A 122 -6.32 0.15 -8.06
N LEU A 123 -6.44 -0.49 -6.89
CA LEU A 123 -5.37 -1.32 -6.32
C LEU A 123 -5.08 -2.56 -7.18
N ARG A 124 -6.11 -3.21 -7.74
CA ARG A 124 -5.90 -4.37 -8.63
C ARG A 124 -5.10 -4.04 -9.88
N GLY A 125 -5.30 -2.85 -10.45
CA GLY A 125 -4.57 -2.40 -11.65
C GLY A 125 -3.11 -1.99 -11.40
N VAL A 126 -2.62 -2.02 -10.16
CA VAL A 126 -1.22 -1.68 -9.82
C VAL A 126 -0.23 -2.62 -10.52
N TYR A 127 -0.54 -3.90 -10.57
CA TYR A 127 0.38 -4.91 -11.09
C TYR A 127 0.67 -4.73 -12.59
N ASP A 128 -0.30 -4.20 -13.35
CA ASP A 128 -0.19 -4.08 -14.80
C ASP A 128 0.90 -3.09 -15.22
N TRP A 129 1.10 -2.00 -14.46
CA TRP A 129 2.04 -0.94 -14.84
C TRP A 129 3.34 -0.93 -14.03
N ILE A 130 3.41 -1.58 -12.86
CA ILE A 130 4.71 -1.78 -12.19
C ILE A 130 5.63 -2.68 -13.04
N GLY A 131 5.04 -3.52 -13.90
CA GLY A 131 5.76 -4.40 -14.84
C GLY A 131 5.78 -3.93 -16.28
N SER A 132 5.38 -2.68 -16.57
CA SER A 132 5.47 -2.05 -17.89
C SER A 132 6.69 -1.13 -17.94
#